data_AF-A0A7S4MCN4-F1
#
_entry.id   AF-A0A7S4MCN4-F1
#
_cell.length_a   1.000
_cell.length_b   1.000
_cell.length_c   1.000
_cell.angle_alpha   90.00
_cell.angle_beta   90.00
_cell.angle_gamma   90.00
#
_symmetry.space_group_name_H-M   'P 1'
#
loop_
_entity.id
_entity.type
_entity.pdbx_description
1 polymer ?
#
loop_
_entity_poly.entity_id
_entity_poly.type
_entity_poly.pdbx_seq_one_letter_code
_entity_poly.pdbx_strand_id
1 'polypeptide(L)'
;HRYIENVPEIAQSLHQSLATYFVNKIAPTGLRAFTAMAEYPRGYSEVCYHLFHGQNQMSDLQTLLTSLPFIEKKCKLGFTYDLMRDYILVASSSCEALKKEVQPFMEFCMGNTHFMAEFPYTILQMAYNQPETSPVYSAAVLLGKQRRRRKTNKAEQSMKAPLVKWKNKPTVERNKQEYRKLNIGARANSSRGSP
;
A
#
# COMPACT_ATOMS: atom_id res chain seq x y z
N HIS A 1 17.51 19.26 13.89
CA HIS A 1 18.94 19.11 14.24
C HIS A 1 19.70 20.26 13.59
N ARG A 2 19.94 21.36 14.31
CA ARG A 2 20.27 22.70 13.75
C ARG A 2 21.67 22.90 13.15
N TYR A 3 22.57 21.92 13.28
CA TYR A 3 23.98 22.03 12.86
C TYR A 3 24.32 21.25 11.58
N ILE A 4 23.43 20.37 11.11
CA ILE A 4 23.68 19.49 9.95
C ILE A 4 23.05 20.06 8.66
N GLU A 5 22.10 20.98 8.79
CA GLU A 5 21.40 21.62 7.65
C GLU A 5 22.35 22.41 6.73
N ASN A 6 23.54 22.79 7.22
CA ASN A 6 24.52 23.57 6.46
C ASN A 6 25.44 22.72 5.55
N VAL A 7 25.34 21.38 5.58
CA VAL A 7 26.08 20.50 4.65
C VAL A 7 25.15 19.42 4.09
N PRO A 8 24.47 19.69 2.95
CA PRO A 8 23.46 18.80 2.38
C PRO A 8 23.95 17.36 2.14
N GLU A 9 25.21 17.17 1.77
CA GLU A 9 25.83 15.87 1.52
C GLU A 9 25.94 15.01 2.79
N ILE A 10 26.28 15.63 3.93
CA ILE A 10 26.35 14.94 5.23
C ILE A 10 24.95 14.57 5.69
N ALA A 11 23.96 15.46 5.49
CA ALA A 11 22.57 15.17 5.83
C ALA A 11 22.02 13.96 5.03
N GLN A 12 22.31 13.91 3.72
CA GLN A 12 21.87 12.82 2.84
C GLN A 12 22.52 11.47 3.20
N SER A 13 23.83 11.45 3.41
CA SER A 13 24.55 10.22 3.81
C SER A 13 24.11 9.71 5.19
N LEU A 14 23.77 10.62 6.11
CA LEU A 14 23.17 10.25 7.39
C LEU A 14 21.78 9.63 7.21
N HIS A 15 20.92 10.21 6.38
CA HIS A 15 19.62 9.62 6.05
C HIS A 15 19.75 8.23 5.43
N GLN A 16 20.71 8.04 4.53
CA GLN A 16 20.99 6.74 3.92
C GLN A 16 21.41 5.69 4.97
N SER A 17 22.26 6.09 5.90
CA SER A 17 22.75 5.24 7.00
C SER A 17 21.63 4.87 7.97
N LEU A 18 20.79 5.83 8.34
CA LEU A 18 19.61 5.62 9.20
C LEU A 18 18.55 4.75 8.52
N ALA A 19 18.27 5.00 7.23
CA ALA A 19 17.36 4.16 6.46
C ALA A 19 17.83 2.70 6.43
N THR A 20 19.11 2.47 6.13
CA THR A 20 19.72 1.12 6.13
C THR A 20 19.59 0.47 7.50
N TYR A 21 19.89 1.20 8.57
CA TYR A 21 19.73 0.73 9.94
C TYR A 21 18.27 0.31 10.22
N PHE A 22 17.29 1.17 9.91
CA PHE A 22 15.88 0.88 10.18
C PHE A 22 15.34 -0.26 9.31
N VAL A 23 15.70 -0.32 8.03
CA VAL A 23 15.38 -1.44 7.13
C VAL A 23 15.89 -2.77 7.71
N ASN A 24 17.15 -2.81 8.15
CA ASN A 24 17.72 -4.03 8.74
C ASN A 24 17.03 -4.43 10.06
N LYS A 25 16.52 -3.45 10.82
CA LYS A 25 15.77 -3.72 12.05
C LYS A 25 14.36 -4.24 11.79
N ILE A 26 13.63 -3.69 10.81
CA ILE A 26 12.25 -4.11 10.53
C ILE A 26 12.18 -5.32 9.60
N ALA A 27 13.16 -5.50 8.71
CA ALA A 27 13.18 -6.54 7.68
C ALA A 27 14.58 -7.22 7.62
N PRO A 28 14.99 -7.96 8.66
CA PRO A 28 16.34 -8.56 8.74
C PRO A 28 16.60 -9.61 7.65
N THR A 29 15.54 -10.17 7.05
CA THR A 29 15.63 -11.12 5.92
C THR A 29 15.53 -10.43 4.55
N GLY A 30 15.53 -9.09 4.54
CA GLY A 30 15.39 -8.25 3.37
C GLY A 30 13.95 -7.78 3.11
N LEU A 31 13.81 -6.63 2.45
CA LEU A 31 12.50 -6.01 2.15
C LEU A 31 11.58 -6.88 1.28
N ARG A 32 12.18 -7.70 0.42
CA ARG A 32 11.47 -8.65 -0.46
C ARG A 32 11.13 -9.96 0.24
N ALA A 33 11.59 -10.18 1.47
CA ALA A 33 11.12 -11.27 2.29
C ALA A 33 9.77 -10.85 2.90
N PHE A 34 8.70 -10.96 2.12
CA PHE A 34 7.33 -10.51 2.42
C PHE A 34 6.64 -11.28 3.59
N THR A 35 7.39 -11.83 4.54
CA THR A 35 6.86 -12.80 5.51
C THR A 35 7.50 -12.74 6.90
N ALA A 36 8.55 -11.96 7.14
CA ALA A 36 9.18 -11.84 8.45
C ALA A 36 9.59 -10.38 8.76
N MET A 37 8.58 -9.58 9.09
CA MET A 37 8.74 -8.20 9.54
C MET A 37 8.83 -8.17 11.08
N ALA A 38 9.94 -7.68 11.63
CA ALA A 38 10.19 -7.63 13.06
C ALA A 38 9.36 -6.54 13.76
N GLU A 39 9.18 -6.67 15.08
CA GLU A 39 8.53 -5.65 15.92
C GLU A 39 9.54 -4.63 16.39
N TYR A 40 9.63 -3.51 15.67
CA TYR A 40 10.49 -2.39 16.04
C TYR A 40 9.78 -1.06 15.73
N PRO A 41 8.90 -0.55 16.64
CA PRO A 41 8.00 0.56 16.36
C PRO A 41 8.68 1.80 15.78
N ARG A 42 9.83 2.19 16.34
CA ARG A 42 10.63 3.32 15.84
C ARG A 42 11.09 3.13 14.40
N GLY A 43 11.34 1.90 13.97
CA GLY A 43 11.66 1.63 12.56
C GLY A 43 10.49 1.95 11.64
N TYR A 44 9.25 1.60 12.02
CA TYR A 44 8.08 1.88 11.19
C TYR A 44 7.71 3.35 11.12
N SER A 45 8.00 4.14 12.16
CA SER A 45 7.76 5.60 12.14
C SER A 45 8.75 6.34 11.24
N GLU A 46 10.04 5.98 11.30
CA GLU A 46 11.11 6.78 10.67
C GLU A 46 11.56 6.28 9.29
N VAL A 47 11.40 4.99 8.98
CA VAL A 47 12.06 4.36 7.81
C VAL A 47 11.68 5.03 6.49
N CYS A 48 10.41 5.36 6.28
CA CYS A 48 9.93 5.96 5.04
C CYS A 48 10.49 7.37 4.84
N TYR A 49 10.57 8.16 5.91
CA TYR A 49 11.17 9.49 5.88
C TYR A 49 12.66 9.43 5.48
N HIS A 50 13.42 8.55 6.11
CA HIS A 50 14.85 8.41 5.79
C HIS A 50 15.11 7.84 4.40
N LEU A 51 14.29 6.89 3.92
CA LEU A 51 14.41 6.38 2.55
C LEU A 51 14.04 7.44 1.50
N PHE A 52 13.11 8.35 1.81
CA PHE A 52 12.71 9.43 0.92
C PHE A 52 13.80 10.51 0.80
N HIS A 53 14.46 10.85 1.91
CA HIS A 53 15.53 11.86 1.92
C HIS A 53 16.93 11.29 1.67
N GLY A 54 17.08 9.97 1.69
CA GLY A 54 18.32 9.26 1.35
C GLY A 54 18.54 9.16 -0.16
N GLN A 55 19.80 9.24 -0.58
CA GLN A 55 20.17 9.07 -1.98
C GLN A 55 20.05 7.59 -2.40
N ASN A 56 19.59 7.34 -3.64
CA ASN A 56 19.53 6.01 -4.27
C ASN A 56 18.70 4.93 -3.53
N GLN A 57 17.74 5.32 -2.69
CA GLN A 57 16.91 4.39 -1.90
C GLN A 57 15.42 4.38 -2.30
N MET A 58 15.08 5.01 -3.42
CA MET A 58 13.69 5.10 -3.91
C MET A 58 13.08 3.74 -4.22
N SER A 59 13.88 2.77 -4.68
CA SER A 59 13.42 1.39 -4.92
C SER A 59 13.02 0.68 -3.63
N ASP A 60 13.71 0.97 -2.53
CA ASP A 60 13.43 0.38 -1.23
C ASP A 60 12.18 1.01 -0.61
N LEU A 61 12.01 2.33 -0.77
CA LEU A 61 10.77 3.03 -0.42
C LEU A 61 9.57 2.48 -1.20
N GLN A 62 9.70 2.32 -2.51
CA GLN A 62 8.68 1.68 -3.34
C GLN A 62 8.36 0.28 -2.82
N THR A 63 9.39 -0.53 -2.57
CA THR A 63 9.22 -1.92 -2.10
C THR A 63 8.47 -1.96 -0.76
N LEU A 64 8.76 -1.05 0.16
CA LEU A 64 8.05 -0.97 1.44
C LEU A 64 6.61 -0.52 1.28
N LEU A 65 6.35 0.58 0.58
CA LEU A 65 5.00 1.15 0.45
C LEU A 65 4.06 0.32 -0.44
N THR A 66 4.60 -0.64 -1.21
CA THR A 66 3.84 -1.64 -1.99
C THR A 66 3.80 -3.01 -1.30
N SER A 67 4.33 -3.13 -0.08
CA SER A 67 4.37 -4.37 0.67
C SER A 67 3.18 -4.49 1.63
N LEU A 68 2.23 -5.38 1.31
CA LEU A 68 1.09 -5.68 2.19
C LEU A 68 1.49 -6.08 3.63
N PRO A 69 2.57 -6.88 3.87
CA PRO A 69 3.05 -7.15 5.21
C PRO A 69 3.51 -5.90 5.96
N PHE A 70 4.16 -4.95 5.27
CA PHE A 70 4.58 -3.69 5.88
C PHE A 70 3.37 -2.84 6.25
N ILE A 71 2.41 -2.69 5.33
CA ILE A 71 1.14 -1.97 5.56
C ILE A 71 0.39 -2.59 6.75
N GLU A 72 0.19 -3.92 6.75
CA GLU A 72 -0.46 -4.66 7.84
C GLU A 72 0.23 -4.42 9.18
N LYS A 73 1.57 -4.49 9.21
CA LYS A 73 2.35 -4.31 10.43
C LYS A 73 2.32 -2.87 10.95
N LYS A 74 2.39 -1.88 10.06
CA LYS A 74 2.34 -0.46 10.41
C LYS A 74 0.97 -0.10 11.02
N CYS A 75 -0.12 -0.58 10.41
CA CYS A 75 -1.46 -0.43 10.97
C CYS A 75 -1.63 -1.17 12.32
N LYS A 76 -1.10 -2.40 12.45
CA LYS A 76 -1.14 -3.15 13.72
C LYS A 76 -0.43 -2.43 14.86
N LEU A 77 0.60 -1.63 14.57
CA LEU A 77 1.34 -0.84 15.54
C LEU A 77 0.69 0.53 15.84
N GLY A 78 -0.46 0.84 15.24
CA GLY A 78 -1.17 2.12 15.43
C GLY A 78 -0.66 3.27 14.55
N PHE A 79 0.24 3.00 13.61
CA PHE A 79 0.84 4.02 12.73
C PHE A 79 0.07 4.22 11.41
N THR A 80 -1.25 4.04 11.43
CA THR A 80 -2.09 4.17 10.22
C THR A 80 -2.05 5.61 9.67
N TYR A 81 -2.06 6.62 10.53
CA TYR A 81 -1.93 8.02 10.11
C TYR A 81 -0.54 8.34 9.56
N ASP A 82 0.53 7.80 10.15
CA ASP A 82 1.88 7.96 9.61
C ASP A 82 2.04 7.26 8.27
N LEU A 83 1.37 6.13 8.04
CA LEU A 83 1.33 5.50 6.72
C LEU A 83 0.69 6.44 5.67
N MET A 84 -0.37 7.16 6.04
CA MET A 84 -0.98 8.14 5.13
C MET A 84 -0.02 9.31 4.85
N ARG A 85 0.71 9.77 5.87
CA ARG A 85 1.75 10.79 5.71
C ARG A 85 2.84 10.33 4.75
N ASP A 86 3.29 9.06 4.82
CA ASP A 86 4.29 8.53 3.91
C ASP A 86 3.82 8.52 2.45
N TYR A 87 2.56 8.16 2.20
CA TYR A 87 2.00 8.20 0.86
C TYR A 87 1.90 9.63 0.31
N ILE A 88 1.48 10.59 1.16
CA ILE A 88 1.44 12.01 0.79
C ILE A 88 2.86 12.51 0.48
N LEU A 89 3.86 12.10 1.26
CA LEU A 89 5.26 12.42 1.00
C LEU A 89 5.70 11.95 -0.40
N VAL A 90 5.37 10.70 -0.77
CA VAL A 90 5.65 10.18 -2.12
C VAL A 90 4.86 10.92 -3.20
N ALA A 91 3.60 11.28 -2.96
CA ALA A 91 2.80 12.06 -3.90
C ALA A 91 3.42 13.44 -4.19
N SER A 92 4.14 14.02 -3.22
CA SER A 92 4.88 15.28 -3.38
C SER A 92 6.25 15.15 -4.06
N SER A 93 6.73 13.93 -4.32
CA SER A 93 8.01 13.67 -5.00
C SER A 93 8.05 14.27 -6.41
N SER A 94 9.24 14.49 -6.98
CA SER A 94 9.38 14.76 -8.42
C SER A 94 9.50 13.48 -9.26
N CYS A 95 9.62 12.31 -8.63
CA CYS A 95 9.80 11.03 -9.31
C CYS A 95 8.45 10.41 -9.75
N GLU A 96 8.05 10.67 -10.99
CA GLU A 96 6.77 10.17 -11.53
C GLU A 96 6.70 8.63 -11.60
N ALA A 97 7.83 7.96 -11.85
CA ALA A 97 7.88 6.50 -11.84
C ALA A 97 7.51 5.93 -10.46
N LEU A 98 8.06 6.50 -9.38
CA LEU A 98 7.74 6.10 -8.02
C LEU A 98 6.26 6.34 -7.70
N LYS A 99 5.73 7.52 -8.03
CA LYS A 99 4.31 7.85 -7.81
C LYS A 99 3.41 6.84 -8.49
N LYS A 100 3.62 6.55 -9.77
CA LYS A 100 2.78 5.64 -10.55
C LYS A 100 2.71 4.24 -9.95
N GLU A 101 3.83 3.73 -9.44
CA GLU A 101 3.90 2.40 -8.82
C GLU A 101 3.24 2.36 -7.44
N VAL A 102 3.36 3.44 -6.67
CA VAL A 102 2.84 3.52 -5.29
C VAL A 102 1.36 3.93 -5.25
N GLN A 103 0.88 4.68 -6.24
CA GLN A 103 -0.46 5.25 -6.30
C GLN A 103 -1.60 4.25 -6.05
N PRO A 104 -1.61 3.03 -6.65
CA PRO A 104 -2.68 2.06 -6.40
C PRO A 104 -2.75 1.59 -4.94
N PHE A 105 -1.59 1.54 -4.25
CA PHE A 105 -1.52 1.18 -2.83
C PHE A 105 -1.93 2.35 -1.94
N MET A 106 -1.57 3.58 -2.31
CA MET A 106 -2.06 4.79 -1.65
C MET A 106 -3.59 4.86 -1.69
N GLU A 107 -4.19 4.73 -2.88
CA GLU A 107 -5.66 4.74 -3.06
C GLU A 107 -6.33 3.63 -2.27
N PHE A 108 -5.77 2.42 -2.30
CA PHE A 108 -6.25 1.31 -1.49
C PHE A 108 -6.23 1.62 0.01
N CYS A 109 -5.13 2.19 0.54
CA CYS A 109 -5.04 2.48 1.96
C CYS A 109 -5.91 3.67 2.38
N MET A 110 -5.99 4.72 1.55
CA MET A 110 -6.84 5.89 1.81
C MET A 110 -8.33 5.51 1.81
N GLY A 111 -8.78 4.71 0.84
CA GLY A 111 -10.18 4.27 0.77
C GLY A 111 -10.61 3.37 1.94
N ASN A 112 -9.65 2.84 2.70
CA ASN A 112 -9.88 1.81 3.72
C ASN A 112 -9.28 2.17 5.09
N THR A 113 -8.83 3.41 5.30
CA THR A 113 -8.02 3.80 6.46
C THR A 113 -8.65 3.45 7.80
N HIS A 114 -9.95 3.72 7.95
CA HIS A 114 -10.71 3.44 9.17
C HIS A 114 -10.77 1.94 9.49
N PHE A 115 -11.08 1.11 8.50
CA PHE A 115 -11.06 -0.36 8.65
C PHE A 115 -9.66 -0.88 8.96
N MET A 116 -8.62 -0.32 8.36
CA MET A 116 -7.24 -0.77 8.60
C MET A 116 -6.74 -0.43 10.00
N ALA A 117 -7.15 0.72 10.55
CA ALA A 117 -6.82 1.11 11.91
C ALA A 117 -7.47 0.20 12.95
N GLU A 118 -8.72 -0.22 12.72
CA GLU A 118 -9.48 -1.06 13.66
C GLU A 118 -9.21 -2.56 13.45
N PHE A 119 -9.10 -3.01 12.21
CA PHE A 119 -8.99 -4.42 11.81
C PHE A 119 -7.81 -4.70 10.87
N PRO A 120 -6.56 -4.46 11.28
CA PRO A 120 -5.37 -4.57 10.42
C PRO A 120 -5.19 -5.98 9.82
N TYR A 121 -5.63 -7.03 10.51
CA TYR A 121 -5.55 -8.42 10.03
C TYR A 121 -6.39 -8.69 8.77
N THR A 122 -7.34 -7.81 8.43
CA THR A 122 -8.20 -7.95 7.25
C THR A 122 -7.55 -7.42 5.97
N ILE A 123 -6.43 -6.69 6.06
CA ILE A 123 -5.76 -6.02 4.93
C ILE A 123 -5.50 -6.99 3.76
N LEU A 124 -5.03 -8.21 4.06
CA LEU A 124 -4.79 -9.21 3.01
C LEU A 124 -6.08 -9.60 2.29
N GLN A 125 -7.18 -9.78 3.02
CA GLN A 125 -8.48 -10.12 2.44
C GLN A 125 -9.02 -8.95 1.60
N MET A 126 -8.89 -7.72 2.09
CA MET A 126 -9.31 -6.52 1.37
C MET A 126 -8.51 -6.33 0.08
N ALA A 127 -7.20 -6.57 0.13
CA ALA A 127 -6.33 -6.55 -1.05
C ALA A 127 -6.71 -7.65 -2.06
N TYR A 128 -7.09 -8.84 -1.59
CA TYR A 128 -7.57 -9.95 -2.44
C TYR A 128 -8.93 -9.66 -3.12
N ASN A 129 -9.72 -8.77 -2.52
CA ASN A 129 -11.01 -8.35 -3.07
C ASN A 129 -10.88 -7.27 -4.16
N GLN A 130 -9.70 -6.66 -4.34
CA GLN A 130 -9.44 -5.70 -5.42
C GLN A 130 -9.61 -6.33 -6.82
N PRO A 131 -9.86 -5.54 -7.87
CA PRO A 131 -9.89 -6.04 -9.25
C PRO A 131 -8.63 -6.81 -9.62
N GLU A 132 -8.75 -7.86 -10.44
CA GLU A 132 -7.60 -8.72 -10.76
C GLU A 132 -6.47 -7.99 -11.50
N THR A 133 -6.81 -6.91 -12.20
CA THR A 133 -5.88 -6.02 -12.89
C THR A 133 -5.13 -5.09 -11.93
N SER A 134 -5.53 -5.00 -10.66
CA SER A 134 -4.89 -4.13 -9.67
C SER A 134 -3.54 -4.70 -9.21
N PRO A 135 -2.48 -3.86 -9.11
CA PRO A 135 -1.22 -4.26 -8.48
C PRO A 135 -1.40 -4.75 -7.03
N VAL A 136 -2.38 -4.19 -6.31
CA VAL A 136 -2.71 -4.58 -4.93
C VAL A 136 -3.23 -6.02 -4.87
N TYR A 137 -4.08 -6.42 -5.83
CA TYR A 137 -4.53 -7.81 -5.96
C TYR A 137 -3.37 -8.76 -6.25
N SER A 138 -2.50 -8.37 -7.18
CA SER A 138 -1.32 -9.17 -7.54
C SER A 138 -0.39 -9.40 -6.33
N ALA A 139 -0.15 -8.35 -5.53
CA ALA A 139 0.60 -8.45 -4.28
C ALA A 139 -0.08 -9.38 -3.27
N ALA A 140 -1.42 -9.31 -3.14
CA ALA A 140 -2.19 -10.19 -2.25
C ALA A 140 -2.08 -11.67 -2.66
N VAL A 141 -2.16 -11.97 -3.97
CA VAL A 141 -2.00 -13.32 -4.51
C VAL A 141 -0.60 -13.85 -4.23
N LEU A 142 0.45 -13.05 -4.46
CA LEU A 142 1.84 -13.43 -4.19
C LEU A 142 2.05 -13.74 -2.70
N LEU A 143 1.61 -12.85 -1.82
CA LEU A 143 1.69 -13.05 -0.38
C LEU A 143 0.92 -14.29 0.08
N GLY A 144 -0.29 -14.51 -0.47
CA GLY A 144 -1.09 -15.70 -0.19
C GLY A 144 -0.40 -17.00 -0.59
N LYS A 145 0.25 -17.04 -1.76
CA LYS A 145 1.06 -18.20 -2.21
C LYS A 145 2.23 -18.47 -1.27
N GLN A 146 2.95 -17.42 -0.84
CA GLN A 146 4.09 -17.55 0.07
C GLN A 146 3.66 -18.04 1.46
N ARG A 147 2.57 -17.51 2.02
CA ARG A 147 2.00 -17.97 3.30
C ARG A 147 1.58 -19.44 3.24
N ARG A 148 1.09 -19.94 2.09
CA ARG A 148 0.75 -21.37 1.91
C ARG A 148 1.97 -22.28 1.85
N ARG A 149 3.05 -21.87 1.18
CA ARG A 149 4.29 -22.66 1.08
C ARG A 149 4.95 -22.92 2.45
N ARG A 150 4.78 -22.00 3.41
CA ARG A 150 5.30 -22.15 4.78
C ARG A 150 4.45 -23.04 5.70
N LYS A 151 3.28 -23.53 5.28
CA LYS A 151 2.34 -24.33 6.11
C LYS A 151 2.84 -25.74 6.50
N THR A 152 4.11 -26.06 6.33
CA THR A 152 4.70 -27.34 6.80
C THR A 152 4.94 -27.38 8.32
N ASN A 153 4.90 -26.24 9.03
CA ASN A 153 5.05 -26.21 10.50
C ASN A 153 3.70 -26.02 11.22
N LYS A 154 3.26 -27.07 11.93
CA LYS A 154 1.95 -27.25 12.59
C LYS A 154 1.56 -26.14 13.60
N ALA A 155 2.52 -25.40 14.16
CA ALA A 155 2.30 -24.42 15.23
C ALA A 155 1.68 -23.08 14.76
N GLU A 156 1.83 -22.69 13.49
CA GLU A 156 1.27 -21.42 12.97
C GLU A 156 -0.19 -21.55 12.46
N GLN A 157 -0.76 -22.75 12.48
CA GLN A 157 -2.08 -23.02 11.89
C GLN A 157 -3.26 -22.47 12.73
N SER A 158 -3.05 -22.20 14.02
CA SER A 158 -4.15 -21.94 14.97
C SER A 158 -4.74 -20.51 14.94
N MET A 159 -4.11 -19.54 14.26
CA MET A 159 -4.53 -18.12 14.38
C MET A 159 -4.69 -17.34 13.07
N LYS A 160 -4.59 -17.98 11.89
CA LYS A 160 -4.70 -17.27 10.60
C LYS A 160 -6.00 -17.64 9.90
N ALA A 161 -6.97 -16.73 9.97
CA ALA A 161 -8.28 -16.86 9.33
C ALA A 161 -8.12 -17.24 7.83
N PRO A 162 -8.90 -18.23 7.34
CA PRO A 162 -8.84 -18.63 5.94
C PRO A 162 -9.26 -17.47 5.04
N LEU A 163 -8.51 -17.25 3.94
CA LEU A 163 -8.93 -16.30 2.91
C LEU A 163 -10.25 -16.75 2.31
N VAL A 164 -11.28 -15.90 2.44
CA VAL A 164 -12.61 -16.16 1.93
C VAL A 164 -12.64 -15.82 0.45
N LYS A 165 -12.98 -16.80 -0.40
CA LYS A 165 -13.20 -16.58 -1.83
C LYS A 165 -14.65 -16.20 -2.08
N TRP A 166 -14.84 -15.05 -2.71
CA TRP A 166 -16.14 -14.66 -3.23
C TRP A 166 -16.45 -15.52 -4.46
N LYS A 167 -17.48 -16.39 -4.36
CA LYS A 167 -17.95 -17.19 -5.50
C LYS A 167 -18.59 -16.32 -6.59
N ASN A 168 -19.18 -15.18 -6.21
CA ASN A 168 -19.86 -14.23 -7.10
C ASN A 168 -19.09 -12.89 -7.15
N LYS A 169 -17.77 -12.93 -7.31
CA LYS A 169 -17.01 -11.67 -7.49
C LYS A 169 -17.46 -11.05 -8.80
N PRO A 170 -18.04 -9.82 -8.82
CA PRO A 170 -18.45 -9.20 -10.06
C PRO A 170 -17.22 -9.05 -10.96
N THR A 171 -17.23 -9.77 -12.07
CA THR A 171 -16.27 -9.56 -13.15
C THR A 171 -16.57 -8.20 -13.73
N VAL A 172 -15.55 -7.37 -13.94
CA VAL A 172 -15.69 -6.09 -14.64
C VAL A 172 -15.90 -6.41 -16.12
N GLU A 173 -17.01 -7.05 -16.47
CA GLU A 173 -17.51 -7.00 -17.83
C GLU A 173 -17.98 -5.57 -18.03
N ARG A 174 -17.15 -4.77 -18.71
CA ARG A 174 -17.60 -3.51 -19.30
C ARG A 174 -18.66 -3.86 -20.35
N ASN A 175 -19.90 -4.05 -19.91
CA ASN A 175 -21.06 -4.15 -20.78
C ASN A 175 -21.29 -2.77 -21.41
N LYS A 176 -20.50 -2.43 -22.44
CA LYS A 176 -20.70 -1.22 -23.27
C LYS A 176 -22.13 -1.16 -23.85
N GLN A 177 -22.83 -2.30 -23.90
CA GLN A 177 -24.19 -2.41 -24.43
C GLN A 177 -25.29 -2.08 -23.39
N GLU A 178 -25.04 -2.17 -22.07
CA GLU A 178 -26.08 -1.86 -21.07
C GLU A 178 -26.20 -0.36 -20.78
N TYR A 179 -25.10 0.40 -20.80
CA TYR A 179 -25.16 1.86 -20.58
C TYR A 179 -25.91 2.60 -21.70
N ARG A 180 -26.05 2.01 -22.90
CA ARG A 180 -26.90 2.57 -23.97
C ARG A 180 -28.40 2.45 -23.67
N LYS A 181 -28.81 1.52 -22.80
CA LYS A 181 -30.22 1.33 -22.41
C LYS A 181 -30.64 2.23 -21.25
N LEU A 182 -29.69 2.86 -20.55
CA LEU A 182 -29.97 3.80 -19.46
C LEU A 182 -30.14 5.26 -19.93
N ASN A 183 -29.98 5.56 -21.23
CA ASN A 183 -30.30 6.86 -21.83
C ASN A 183 -31.75 6.93 -22.34
N ILE A 184 -32.71 6.40 -21.57
CA ILE A 184 -34.13 6.63 -21.78
C ILE A 184 -34.57 7.64 -20.73
N GLY A 185 -34.48 8.95 -21.04
CA GLY A 185 -35.07 9.97 -20.16
C GLY A 185 -34.38 11.33 -20.06
N ALA A 186 -33.65 11.79 -21.08
CA ALA A 186 -33.23 13.19 -21.15
C ALA A 186 -33.55 13.79 -22.52
N ARG A 187 -34.84 13.82 -22.88
CA ARG A 187 -35.34 14.83 -23.82
C ARG A 187 -35.73 16.05 -22.99
N ALA A 188 -34.81 17.01 -22.97
CA ALA A 188 -35.06 18.34 -22.45
C ALA A 188 -36.24 18.97 -23.21
N ASN A 189 -37.24 19.41 -22.46
CA ASN A 189 -38.19 20.43 -22.90
C ASN A 189 -37.44 21.76 -22.99
N SER A 190 -37.24 22.25 -24.22
CA SER A 190 -36.91 23.64 -24.56
C SER A 190 -37.43 23.87 -25.97
N SER A 191 -38.28 24.82 -26.33
CA SER A 191 -38.83 26.00 -25.65
C SER A 191 -39.96 26.53 -26.54
N ARG A 192 -41.02 27.07 -25.93
CA ARG A 192 -42.08 27.87 -26.60
C ARG A 192 -41.49 29.14 -27.24
N GLY A 193 -42.11 29.60 -28.33
CA GLY A 193 -42.08 31.03 -28.71
C GLY A 193 -42.19 31.30 -30.21
N SER A 194 -43.42 31.44 -30.71
CA SER A 194 -43.73 32.21 -31.93
C SER A 194 -43.25 33.66 -31.81
N PRO A 195 -43.04 34.36 -32.92
CA PRO A 195 -44.10 35.21 -33.48
C PRO A 195 -44.58 34.74 -34.86
#